data_AF-A0AAW1C0N7-F1
#
_entry.id   AF-A0AAW1C0N7-F1
#
_cell.length_a   1.000
_cell.length_b   1.000
_cell.length_c   1.000
_cell.angle_alpha   90.00
_cell.angle_beta   90.00
_cell.angle_gamma   90.00
#
_symmetry.space_group_name_H-M   'P 1'
#
loop_
_entity.id
_entity.type
_entity.pdbx_description
1 polymer ?
#
loop_
_entity_poly.entity_id
_entity_poly.type
_entity_poly.pdbx_seq_one_letter_code
_entity_poly.pdbx_strand_id
1 'polypeptide(L)'
;MGGSLLAIDKDEALVILCYAVLQDICISSAISRAWKEIERKNFGSEDLVCDNLGRHHADLCAECAFCSLKTEQCQGASNLKRTHCSDGIFTNYINPGILAQHRARSLESSPNTQEFYGFETYGGMRTEYWCGRLAAHGCDDYRVALWLQSEYSFFHGGDFPDKICDSTGVQHPTYCAFKSNQCTEYTIQNKKVLRIGCLKDQMYRELSREEGEVEVLLWSQKFLNFTEG
;
A
#
# COMPACT_ATOMS: atom_id res chain seq x y z
N MET A 1 -13.72 7.02 -32.85
CA MET A 1 -13.11 8.35 -32.61
C MET A 1 -12.14 8.19 -31.46
N GLY A 2 -10.84 8.17 -31.74
CA GLY A 2 -9.80 8.02 -30.70
C GLY A 2 -9.40 9.39 -30.18
N GLY A 3 -9.84 9.75 -28.98
CA GLY A 3 -9.40 10.95 -28.29
C GLY A 3 -7.94 10.79 -27.87
N SER A 4 -7.08 11.72 -28.28
CA SER A 4 -5.68 11.74 -27.86
C SER A 4 -5.60 12.25 -26.42
N LEU A 5 -4.80 11.62 -25.58
CA LEU A 5 -4.51 12.06 -24.20
C LEU A 5 -3.96 13.51 -24.15
N LEU A 6 -3.43 14.00 -25.28
CA LEU A 6 -2.97 15.37 -25.47
C LEU A 6 -4.09 16.42 -25.58
N ALA A 7 -5.35 15.99 -25.67
CA ALA A 7 -6.52 16.87 -25.76
C ALA A 7 -7.25 17.09 -24.43
N ILE A 8 -6.76 16.46 -23.35
CA ILE A 8 -7.31 16.57 -21.99
C ILE A 8 -6.67 17.78 -21.29
N ASP A 9 -7.44 18.50 -20.48
CA ASP A 9 -6.91 19.57 -19.64
C ASP A 9 -5.81 19.06 -18.70
N LYS A 10 -4.82 19.90 -18.38
CA LYS A 10 -3.65 19.46 -17.59
C LYS A 10 -4.05 18.95 -16.21
N ASP A 11 -5.06 19.55 -15.58
CA ASP A 11 -5.49 19.16 -14.24
C ASP A 11 -6.32 17.87 -14.28
N GLU A 12 -7.18 17.71 -15.29
CA GLU A 12 -7.92 16.47 -15.53
C GLU A 12 -6.99 15.29 -15.87
N ALA A 13 -5.97 15.52 -16.70
CA ALA A 13 -4.97 14.50 -17.02
C ALA A 13 -4.17 14.09 -15.79
N LEU A 14 -3.81 15.03 -14.91
CA LEU A 14 -3.12 14.73 -13.65
C LEU A 14 -3.99 13.89 -12.71
N VAL A 15 -5.29 14.16 -12.61
CA VAL A 15 -6.21 13.34 -11.80
C VAL A 15 -6.25 11.89 -12.30
N ILE A 16 -6.36 11.69 -13.62
CA ILE A 16 -6.39 10.35 -14.23
C ILE A 16 -5.06 9.62 -13.98
N LEU A 17 -3.93 10.29 -14.17
CA LEU A 17 -2.60 9.72 -13.93
C LEU A 17 -2.39 9.36 -12.45
N CYS A 18 -2.87 10.21 -11.55
CA CYS A 18 -2.82 9.93 -10.12
C CYS A 18 -3.68 8.73 -9.73
N TYR A 19 -4.89 8.62 -10.27
CA TYR A 19 -5.73 7.45 -10.04
C TYR A 19 -5.03 6.16 -10.48
N ALA A 20 -4.39 6.17 -11.65
CA ALA A 20 -3.62 5.02 -12.15
C ALA A 20 -2.42 4.65 -11.26
N VAL A 21 -1.64 5.65 -10.80
CA VAL A 21 -0.49 5.41 -9.92
C VAL A 21 -0.91 4.83 -8.56
N LEU A 22 -2.08 5.24 -8.05
CA LEU A 22 -2.56 4.82 -6.74
C LEU A 22 -3.28 3.47 -6.73
N GLN A 23 -3.97 3.12 -7.82
CA GLN A 23 -4.75 1.89 -7.93
C GLN A 23 -3.91 0.69 -8.43
N ASP A 24 -2.92 0.93 -9.30
CA ASP A 24 -2.10 -0.13 -9.90
C ASP A 24 -0.71 -0.30 -9.22
N ILE A 25 0.00 -1.36 -9.61
CA ILE A 25 1.41 -1.54 -9.30
C ILE A 25 2.22 -0.52 -10.11
N CYS A 26 2.48 0.64 -9.53
CA CYS A 26 3.20 1.73 -10.19
C CYS A 26 4.52 1.28 -10.81
N ILE A 27 5.33 0.47 -10.12
CA ILE A 27 6.68 0.10 -10.61
C ILE A 27 6.68 -0.81 -11.86
N SER A 28 5.52 -1.33 -12.28
CA SER A 28 5.38 -2.17 -13.48
C SER A 28 4.47 -1.56 -14.54
N SER A 29 3.66 -0.57 -14.15
CA SER A 29 2.65 0.04 -15.01
C SER A 29 3.27 0.66 -16.27
N ALA A 30 2.55 0.56 -17.40
CA ALA A 30 2.90 1.28 -18.62
C ALA A 30 2.68 2.80 -18.46
N ILE A 31 1.73 3.18 -17.60
CA ILE A 31 1.35 4.58 -17.36
C ILE A 31 2.47 5.31 -16.62
N SER A 32 3.04 4.70 -15.57
CA SER A 32 4.16 5.27 -14.82
C SER A 32 5.40 5.48 -15.70
N ARG A 33 5.72 4.51 -16.57
CA ARG A 33 6.83 4.62 -17.54
C ARG A 33 6.60 5.76 -18.55
N ALA A 34 5.40 5.86 -19.10
CA ALA A 34 5.05 6.94 -20.01
C ALA A 34 5.14 8.32 -19.33
N TRP A 35 4.67 8.42 -18.09
CA TRP A 35 4.74 9.66 -17.32
C TRP A 35 6.19 10.03 -16.97
N LYS A 36 7.02 9.06 -16.57
CA LYS A 36 8.46 9.27 -16.33
C LYS A 36 9.14 9.87 -17.56
N GLU A 37 8.86 9.34 -18.76
CA GLU A 37 9.46 9.84 -20.00
C GLU A 37 8.99 11.25 -20.37
N ILE A 38 7.73 11.60 -20.06
CA ILE A 38 7.24 12.97 -20.24
C ILE A 38 7.98 13.93 -19.30
N GLU A 39 8.19 13.56 -18.03
CA GLU A 39 8.91 14.42 -17.06
C GLU A 39 10.41 14.53 -17.34
N ARG A 40 11.02 13.51 -17.94
CA ARG A 40 12.44 13.53 -18.34
C ARG A 40 12.76 14.71 -19.27
N LYS A 41 11.78 15.17 -20.06
CA LYS A 41 11.93 16.35 -20.93
C LYS A 41 12.13 17.65 -20.15
N ASN A 42 11.62 17.72 -18.90
CA ASN A 42 11.68 18.93 -18.07
C ASN A 42 12.82 18.88 -17.05
N PHE A 43 13.12 17.71 -16.49
CA PHE A 43 14.14 17.54 -15.44
C PHE A 43 15.47 16.99 -15.94
N GLY A 44 15.57 16.67 -17.23
CA GLY A 44 16.76 16.07 -17.83
C GLY A 44 16.82 14.56 -17.66
N SER A 45 17.91 13.96 -18.17
CA SER A 45 18.14 12.50 -18.14
C SER A 45 18.67 11.99 -16.80
N GLU A 46 18.83 12.85 -15.79
CA GLU A 46 19.22 12.40 -14.45
C GLU A 46 18.06 11.63 -13.82
N ASP A 47 18.30 10.36 -13.50
CA ASP A 47 17.32 9.48 -12.85
C ASP A 47 17.12 9.82 -11.36
N LEU A 48 17.88 10.76 -10.81
CA LEU A 48 17.73 11.20 -9.44
C LEU A 48 16.38 11.92 -9.26
N VAL A 49 15.68 11.57 -8.19
CA VAL A 49 14.38 12.12 -7.85
C VAL A 49 14.44 12.71 -6.45
N CYS A 50 14.45 14.05 -6.38
CA CYS A 50 14.40 14.79 -5.13
C CYS A 50 13.13 15.62 -5.03
N ASP A 51 12.69 15.88 -3.81
CA ASP A 51 11.55 16.75 -3.53
C ASP A 51 11.92 17.98 -2.70
N ASN A 52 11.01 18.95 -2.69
CA ASN A 52 11.15 20.20 -1.93
C ASN A 52 10.99 20.04 -0.40
N LEU A 53 10.85 18.82 0.12
CA LEU A 53 10.94 18.50 1.54
C LEU A 53 12.35 18.02 1.95
N GLY A 54 13.31 18.04 1.00
CA GLY A 54 14.67 17.58 1.26
C GLY A 54 14.77 16.05 1.30
N ARG A 55 13.90 15.33 0.57
CA ARG A 55 13.99 13.88 0.44
C ARG A 55 14.58 13.48 -0.91
N HIS A 56 15.45 12.48 -0.89
CA HIS A 56 15.96 11.79 -2.06
C HIS A 56 15.28 10.43 -2.15
N HIS A 57 14.48 10.22 -3.19
CA HIS A 57 13.71 8.99 -3.37
C HIS A 57 14.62 7.86 -3.85
N ALA A 58 14.64 6.76 -3.11
CA ALA A 58 15.54 5.64 -3.39
C ALA A 58 15.20 4.93 -4.71
N ASP A 59 16.21 4.77 -5.56
CA ASP A 59 16.10 4.14 -6.86
C ASP A 59 16.43 2.64 -6.80
N LEU A 60 15.58 1.88 -6.12
CA LEU A 60 15.75 0.43 -5.95
C LEU A 60 15.47 -0.37 -7.24
N CYS A 61 14.77 0.24 -8.19
CA CYS A 61 14.42 -0.28 -9.50
C CYS A 61 14.17 0.89 -10.46
N ALA A 62 14.16 0.65 -11.77
CA ALA A 62 14.07 1.71 -12.80
C ALA A 62 12.89 2.69 -12.61
N GLU A 63 11.78 2.25 -12.00
CA GLU A 63 10.60 3.06 -11.72
C GLU A 63 10.46 3.47 -10.25
N CYS A 64 11.27 2.93 -9.33
CA CYS A 64 11.04 3.02 -7.88
C CYS A 64 11.12 4.47 -7.37
N ALA A 65 12.17 5.22 -7.73
CA ALA A 65 12.31 6.60 -7.28
C ALA A 65 11.16 7.49 -7.82
N PHE A 66 10.81 7.30 -9.10
CA PHE A 66 9.72 8.03 -9.75
C PHE A 66 8.36 7.73 -9.12
N CYS A 67 8.02 6.45 -9.00
CA CYS A 67 6.77 6.01 -8.38
C CYS A 67 6.67 6.46 -6.92
N SER A 68 7.78 6.42 -6.19
CA SER A 68 7.86 6.88 -4.81
C SER A 68 7.45 8.35 -4.70
N LEU A 69 7.95 9.22 -5.58
CA LEU A 69 7.52 10.61 -5.63
C LEU A 69 6.07 10.77 -6.11
N LYS A 70 5.66 10.08 -7.17
CA LYS A 70 4.30 10.24 -7.73
C LYS A 70 3.21 9.80 -6.77
N THR A 71 3.42 8.70 -6.06
CA THR A 71 2.50 8.26 -5.01
C THR A 71 2.32 9.35 -3.96
N GLU A 72 3.40 9.96 -3.49
CA GLU A 72 3.34 11.05 -2.50
C GLU A 72 2.65 12.31 -3.03
N GLN A 73 2.91 12.70 -4.29
CA GLN A 73 2.29 13.87 -4.92
C GLN A 73 0.78 13.67 -5.14
N CYS A 74 0.38 12.46 -5.51
CA CYS A 74 -1.01 12.11 -5.77
C CYS A 74 -1.82 11.87 -4.48
N GLN A 75 -1.17 11.49 -3.38
CA GLN A 75 -1.80 11.28 -2.06
C GLN A 75 -2.03 12.58 -1.27
N GLY A 76 -1.79 13.74 -1.88
CA GLY A 76 -2.24 15.01 -1.32
C GLY A 76 -1.28 15.65 -0.32
N ALA A 77 0.03 15.38 -0.39
CA ALA A 77 1.01 16.27 0.22
C ALA A 77 0.95 17.64 -0.48
N SER A 78 0.09 18.54 0.00
CA SER A 78 -0.10 19.87 -0.58
C SER A 78 1.24 20.60 -0.63
N ASN A 79 1.67 20.94 -1.85
CA ASN A 79 2.94 21.57 -2.22
C ASN A 79 4.16 20.65 -2.44
N LEU A 80 4.02 19.32 -2.46
CA LEU A 80 5.14 18.44 -2.81
C LEU A 80 5.52 18.56 -4.28
N LYS A 81 6.74 19.02 -4.55
CA LYS A 81 7.25 19.27 -5.90
C LYS A 81 8.56 18.52 -6.10
N ARG A 82 8.72 17.92 -7.27
CA ARG A 82 10.03 17.48 -7.75
C ARG A 82 10.94 18.71 -7.84
N THR A 83 12.17 18.56 -7.36
CA THR A 83 13.23 19.55 -7.50
C THR A 83 14.49 18.88 -8.05
N HIS A 84 15.42 19.69 -8.55
CA HIS A 84 16.75 19.20 -8.86
C HIS A 84 17.48 18.78 -7.58
N CYS A 85 18.21 17.68 -7.65
CA CYS A 85 19.05 17.18 -6.57
C CYS A 85 20.37 17.96 -6.44
N SER A 86 20.31 19.30 -6.51
CA SER A 86 21.48 20.20 -6.37
C SER A 86 22.12 20.09 -4.98
N ASP A 87 23.41 20.46 -4.86
CA ASP A 87 24.24 20.37 -3.64
C ASP A 87 23.52 20.84 -2.36
N GLY A 88 22.87 19.90 -1.69
CA GLY A 88 22.06 20.09 -0.50
C GLY A 88 21.95 18.77 0.24
N ILE A 89 21.64 18.84 1.54
CA ILE A 89 21.53 17.63 2.36
C ILE A 89 20.14 17.03 2.16
N PHE A 90 20.07 15.92 1.43
CA PHE A 90 18.84 15.14 1.26
C PHE A 90 18.82 13.93 2.18
N THR A 91 17.65 13.63 2.72
CA THR A 91 17.42 12.40 3.48
C THR A 91 16.93 11.32 2.53
N ASN A 92 17.53 10.14 2.56
CA ASN A 92 17.06 8.99 1.79
C ASN A 92 15.65 8.60 2.23
N TYR A 93 14.77 8.41 1.26
CA TYR A 93 13.36 8.11 1.49
C TYR A 93 12.85 7.15 0.43
N ILE A 94 11.88 6.32 0.79
CA ILE A 94 11.08 5.59 -0.19
C ILE A 94 9.65 5.52 0.33
N ASN A 95 8.68 5.81 -0.53
CA ASN A 95 7.28 5.60 -0.19
C ASN A 95 7.11 4.12 0.21
N PRO A 96 6.58 3.84 1.40
CA PRO A 96 6.50 2.48 1.90
C PRO A 96 5.70 1.52 1.00
N GLY A 97 4.67 2.01 0.29
CA GLY A 97 3.93 1.25 -0.72
C GLY A 97 4.80 0.83 -1.91
N ILE A 98 5.67 1.73 -2.38
CA ILE A 98 6.62 1.42 -3.46
C ILE A 98 7.71 0.47 -3.01
N LEU A 99 8.21 0.61 -1.77
CA LEU A 99 9.14 -0.36 -1.19
C LEU A 99 8.51 -1.76 -1.12
N ALA A 100 7.22 -1.85 -0.78
CA ALA A 100 6.51 -3.11 -0.76
C ALA A 100 6.35 -3.72 -2.17
N GLN A 101 5.98 -2.91 -3.17
CA GLN A 101 5.94 -3.36 -4.57
C GLN A 101 7.32 -3.86 -5.04
N HIS A 102 8.39 -3.13 -4.72
CA HIS A 102 9.76 -3.51 -5.06
C HIS A 102 10.15 -4.83 -4.40
N ARG A 103 9.84 -4.97 -3.10
CA ARG A 103 10.09 -6.21 -2.37
C ARG A 103 9.30 -7.36 -3.00
N ALA A 104 8.01 -7.21 -3.28
CA ALA A 104 7.20 -8.24 -3.93
C ALA A 104 7.81 -8.70 -5.27
N ARG A 105 8.28 -7.77 -6.11
CA ARG A 105 8.99 -8.10 -7.37
C ARG A 105 10.34 -8.79 -7.12
N SER A 106 11.12 -8.32 -6.15
CA SER A 106 12.41 -8.94 -5.78
C SER A 106 12.24 -10.30 -5.08
N LEU A 107 11.03 -10.60 -4.59
CA LEU A 107 10.66 -11.82 -3.89
C LEU A 107 10.06 -12.87 -4.82
N GLU A 108 10.22 -12.72 -6.16
CA GLU A 108 10.16 -13.88 -7.09
C GLU A 108 11.14 -15.01 -6.67
N SER A 109 12.01 -14.78 -5.68
CA SER A 109 12.87 -15.78 -5.03
C SER A 109 12.66 -15.97 -3.51
N SER A 110 11.54 -15.55 -2.90
CA SER A 110 11.22 -15.92 -1.49
C SER A 110 10.38 -17.19 -1.43
N PRO A 111 10.49 -17.99 -0.36
CA PRO A 111 9.73 -19.22 -0.26
C PRO A 111 8.24 -18.87 -0.29
N ASN A 112 7.47 -19.64 -1.09
CA ASN A 112 6.01 -19.68 -1.03
C ASN A 112 5.57 -19.59 0.44
N THR A 113 5.21 -18.39 0.89
CA THR A 113 4.89 -18.19 2.30
C THR A 113 3.46 -18.68 2.44
N GLN A 114 3.30 -19.92 2.88
CA GLN A 114 1.98 -20.52 3.07
C GLN A 114 1.17 -19.74 4.11
N GLU A 115 1.84 -19.09 5.06
CA GLU A 115 1.24 -18.32 6.15
C GLU A 115 1.98 -16.99 6.36
N PHE A 116 1.24 -15.91 6.60
CA PHE A 116 1.80 -14.56 6.77
C PHE A 116 1.03 -13.77 7.82
N TYR A 117 1.71 -13.37 8.88
CA TYR A 117 1.09 -12.54 9.92
C TYR A 117 0.96 -11.06 9.50
N GLY A 118 1.92 -10.55 8.74
CA GLY A 118 2.07 -9.12 8.50
C GLY A 118 3.51 -8.68 8.74
N PHE A 119 3.80 -7.41 8.50
CA PHE A 119 5.12 -6.86 8.81
C PHE A 119 5.26 -6.61 10.31
N GLU A 120 6.41 -6.99 10.88
CA GLU A 120 6.74 -6.63 12.27
C GLU A 120 6.87 -5.11 12.42
N THR A 121 7.41 -4.44 11.40
CA THR A 121 7.51 -2.98 11.34
C THR A 121 7.15 -2.44 9.95
N TYR A 122 6.48 -1.30 9.92
CA TYR A 122 6.16 -0.55 8.71
C TYR A 122 6.30 0.95 8.98
N GLY A 123 7.04 1.66 8.13
CA GLY A 123 7.36 3.08 8.35
C GLY A 123 8.06 3.36 9.69
N GLY A 124 8.85 2.41 10.22
CA GLY A 124 9.51 2.50 11.52
C GLY A 124 8.61 2.25 12.73
N MET A 125 7.32 2.02 12.53
CA MET A 125 6.35 1.75 13.59
C MET A 125 5.99 0.26 13.63
N ARG A 126 5.77 -0.26 14.85
CA ARG A 126 5.37 -1.67 15.06
C ARG A 126 3.90 -1.92 14.70
N THR A 127 3.53 -3.18 14.53
CA THR A 127 2.16 -3.60 14.18
C THR A 127 1.11 -3.05 15.15
N GLU A 128 1.40 -2.93 16.45
CA GLU A 128 0.42 -2.45 17.45
C GLU A 128 0.05 -0.98 17.23
N TYR A 129 1.01 -0.15 16.82
CA TYR A 129 0.75 1.23 16.42
C TYR A 129 -0.23 1.26 15.24
N TRP A 130 -0.01 0.41 14.24
CA TRP A 130 -0.85 0.36 13.05
C TRP A 130 -2.25 -0.18 13.34
N CYS A 131 -2.37 -1.18 14.22
CA CYS A 131 -3.66 -1.65 14.71
C CYS A 131 -4.45 -0.54 15.43
N GLY A 132 -3.81 0.24 16.31
CA GLY A 132 -4.46 1.37 16.98
C GLY A 132 -4.84 2.49 15.99
N ARG A 133 -3.97 2.76 15.02
CA ARG A 133 -4.26 3.75 13.97
C ARG A 133 -5.45 3.33 13.10
N LEU A 134 -5.51 2.06 12.72
CA LEU A 134 -6.62 1.46 11.98
C LEU A 134 -7.93 1.58 12.77
N ALA A 135 -7.93 1.30 14.07
CA ALA A 135 -9.12 1.48 14.90
C ALA A 135 -9.59 2.93 14.99
N ALA A 136 -8.65 3.87 15.16
CA ALA A 136 -8.97 5.28 15.40
C ALA A 136 -9.35 6.05 14.12
N HIS A 137 -8.78 5.67 12.97
CA HIS A 137 -8.94 6.43 11.72
C HIS A 137 -9.52 5.62 10.56
N GLY A 138 -9.71 4.31 10.73
CA GLY A 138 -10.31 3.44 9.72
C GLY A 138 -9.40 3.12 8.54
N CYS A 139 -9.96 2.38 7.59
CA CYS A 139 -9.28 1.93 6.38
C CYS A 139 -8.91 3.07 5.42
N ASP A 140 -9.72 4.13 5.43
CA ASP A 140 -9.57 5.27 4.52
C ASP A 140 -8.47 6.25 4.97
N ASP A 141 -7.90 6.05 6.16
CA ASP A 141 -6.69 6.76 6.56
C ASP A 141 -5.54 6.39 5.62
N TYR A 142 -4.98 7.38 4.94
CA TYR A 142 -4.00 7.15 3.88
C TYR A 142 -2.78 6.33 4.34
N ARG A 143 -2.34 6.48 5.60
CA ARG A 143 -1.19 5.74 6.13
C ARG A 143 -1.55 4.29 6.42
N VAL A 144 -2.76 4.06 6.94
CA VAL A 144 -3.33 2.73 7.13
C VAL A 144 -3.50 2.06 5.77
N ALA A 145 -4.12 2.71 4.79
CA ALA A 145 -4.30 2.18 3.44
C ALA A 145 -2.97 1.74 2.80
N LEU A 146 -1.91 2.55 2.91
CA LEU A 146 -0.58 2.21 2.43
C LEU A 146 0.01 0.97 3.13
N TRP A 147 -0.11 0.89 4.46
CA TRP A 147 0.33 -0.28 5.23
C TRP A 147 -0.40 -1.55 4.80
N LEU A 148 -1.73 -1.47 4.71
CA LEU A 148 -2.60 -2.55 4.26
C LEU A 148 -2.25 -3.01 2.84
N GLN A 149 -2.10 -2.08 1.89
CA GLN A 149 -1.73 -2.40 0.50
C GLN A 149 -0.35 -3.06 0.42
N SER A 150 0.59 -2.58 1.23
CA SER A 150 1.96 -3.10 1.29
C SER A 150 2.00 -4.54 1.78
N GLU A 151 1.30 -4.85 2.86
CA GLU A 151 1.18 -6.22 3.35
C GLU A 151 0.37 -7.11 2.39
N TYR A 152 -0.69 -6.57 1.80
CA TYR A 152 -1.51 -7.29 0.85
C TYR A 152 -0.68 -7.77 -0.36
N SER A 153 0.16 -6.89 -0.90
CA SER A 153 1.00 -7.15 -2.08
C SER A 153 2.18 -8.08 -1.80
N PHE A 154 2.61 -8.20 -0.54
CA PHE A 154 3.75 -9.02 -0.15
C PHE A 154 3.42 -10.53 -0.09
N PHE A 155 2.16 -10.86 0.15
CA PHE A 155 1.76 -12.25 0.29
C PHE A 155 1.62 -12.93 -1.08
N HIS A 156 2.34 -14.04 -1.27
CA HIS A 156 2.34 -14.83 -2.50
C HIS A 156 1.91 -16.29 -2.27
N GLY A 157 1.03 -16.53 -1.28
CA GLY A 157 0.55 -17.86 -0.94
C GLY A 157 -0.39 -18.48 -1.99
N GLY A 158 0.21 -19.03 -3.05
CA GLY A 158 -0.23 -20.21 -3.82
C GLY A 158 -1.53 -20.19 -4.63
N ASP A 159 -2.54 -19.40 -4.27
CA ASP A 159 -3.89 -19.46 -4.87
C ASP A 159 -4.46 -18.05 -5.16
N PHE A 160 -5.70 -17.98 -5.68
CA PHE A 160 -6.45 -16.79 -6.13
C PHE A 160 -5.96 -15.48 -5.47
N PRO A 161 -5.15 -14.66 -6.16
CA PRO A 161 -4.45 -13.53 -5.53
C PRO A 161 -5.41 -12.47 -4.98
N ASP A 162 -6.63 -12.44 -5.50
CA ASP A 162 -7.74 -11.57 -5.12
C ASP A 162 -8.49 -12.02 -3.86
N LYS A 163 -8.32 -13.27 -3.40
CA LYS A 163 -8.98 -13.79 -2.20
C LYS A 163 -8.12 -13.62 -0.95
N ILE A 164 -8.79 -13.45 0.20
CA ILE A 164 -8.15 -13.22 1.50
C ILE A 164 -8.69 -14.23 2.50
N CYS A 165 -7.91 -15.29 2.75
CA CYS A 165 -8.25 -16.32 3.72
C CYS A 165 -7.35 -16.23 4.95
N ASP A 166 -7.90 -16.58 6.10
CA ASP A 166 -7.16 -16.61 7.36
C ASP A 166 -7.01 -18.03 7.94
N SER A 167 -6.10 -18.16 8.90
CA SER A 167 -5.81 -19.40 9.61
C SER A 167 -6.95 -19.89 10.51
N THR A 168 -8.05 -19.15 10.61
CA THR A 168 -9.25 -19.55 11.37
C THR A 168 -10.35 -20.11 10.48
N GLY A 169 -10.13 -20.15 9.16
CA GLY A 169 -11.09 -20.66 8.19
C GLY A 169 -12.10 -19.62 7.75
N VAL A 170 -11.78 -18.33 7.84
CA VAL A 170 -12.62 -17.22 7.35
C VAL A 170 -12.04 -16.66 6.04
N GLN A 171 -12.91 -16.37 5.08
CA GLN A 171 -12.57 -15.63 3.86
C GLN A 171 -13.16 -14.21 3.98
N HIS A 172 -12.29 -13.21 4.00
CA HIS A 172 -12.66 -11.80 4.17
C HIS A 172 -12.88 -11.12 2.81
N PRO A 173 -13.85 -10.19 2.71
CA PRO A 173 -14.13 -9.47 1.47
C PRO A 173 -13.09 -8.39 1.14
N THR A 174 -12.36 -7.91 2.14
CA THR A 174 -11.33 -6.88 1.97
C THR A 174 -10.15 -7.11 2.92
N TYR A 175 -8.98 -6.60 2.55
CA TYR A 175 -7.79 -6.73 3.40
C TYR A 175 -7.93 -5.90 4.69
N CYS A 176 -8.71 -4.82 4.65
CA CYS A 176 -9.00 -4.05 5.85
C CYS A 176 -9.88 -4.81 6.87
N ALA A 177 -10.87 -5.56 6.38
CA ALA A 177 -11.69 -6.42 7.24
C ALA A 177 -10.83 -7.50 7.92
N PHE A 178 -10.02 -8.22 7.12
CA PHE A 178 -9.04 -9.18 7.64
C PHE A 178 -8.11 -8.57 8.69
N LYS A 179 -7.52 -7.41 8.42
CA LYS A 179 -6.59 -6.76 9.37
C LYS A 179 -7.28 -6.24 10.62
N SER A 180 -8.53 -5.76 10.52
CA SER A 180 -9.34 -5.39 11.69
C SER A 180 -9.63 -6.59 12.57
N ASN A 181 -10.00 -7.74 11.97
CA ASN A 181 -10.17 -9.00 12.69
C ASN A 181 -8.86 -9.46 13.35
N GLN A 182 -7.75 -9.46 12.60
CA GLN A 182 -6.43 -9.83 13.12
C GLN A 182 -5.99 -8.96 14.30
N CYS A 183 -6.15 -7.63 14.21
CA CYS A 183 -5.85 -6.71 15.30
C CYS A 183 -6.75 -6.98 16.52
N THR A 184 -8.04 -7.24 16.31
CA THR A 184 -8.98 -7.59 17.37
C THR A 184 -8.56 -8.86 18.11
N GLU A 185 -8.28 -9.94 17.37
CA GLU A 185 -7.89 -11.24 17.92
C GLU A 185 -6.56 -11.15 18.67
N TYR A 186 -5.59 -10.39 18.13
CA TYR A 186 -4.30 -10.21 18.78
C TYR A 186 -4.41 -9.35 20.04
N THR A 187 -5.03 -8.17 19.96
CA THR A 187 -5.06 -7.23 21.10
C THR A 187 -5.92 -7.74 22.25
N ILE A 188 -7.03 -8.41 21.98
CA ILE A 188 -8.00 -8.80 23.03
C ILE A 188 -7.77 -10.22 23.52
N GLN A 189 -7.43 -11.14 22.60
CA GLN A 189 -7.31 -12.57 22.93
C GLN A 189 -5.87 -13.06 22.93
N ASN A 190 -4.89 -12.19 22.60
CA ASN A 190 -3.48 -12.57 22.40
C ASN A 190 -3.32 -13.72 21.40
N LYS A 191 -4.21 -13.78 20.40
CA LYS A 191 -4.26 -14.85 19.40
C LYS A 191 -3.79 -14.33 18.05
N LYS A 192 -2.81 -15.00 17.46
CA LYS A 192 -2.31 -14.66 16.12
C LYS A 192 -3.20 -15.30 15.06
N VAL A 193 -3.78 -14.46 14.21
CA VAL A 193 -4.48 -14.87 12.99
C VAL A 193 -3.58 -14.60 11.80
N LEU A 194 -3.28 -15.63 11.01
CA LEU A 194 -2.35 -15.55 9.87
C LEU A 194 -3.15 -15.45 8.57
N ARG A 195 -2.67 -14.66 7.61
CA ARG A 195 -3.12 -14.78 6.22
C ARG A 195 -2.56 -16.06 5.66
N ILE A 196 -3.41 -16.84 5.00
CA ILE A 196 -3.02 -18.07 4.31
C ILE A 196 -3.51 -18.05 2.86
N GLY A 197 -2.99 -18.97 2.04
CA GLY A 197 -3.54 -19.20 0.71
C GLY A 197 -4.97 -19.75 0.83
N CYS A 198 -5.87 -19.33 -0.07
CA CYS A 198 -7.22 -19.88 -0.13
C CYS A 198 -7.21 -21.22 -0.86
N LEU A 199 -7.13 -22.32 -0.11
CA LEU A 199 -6.98 -23.68 -0.64
C LEU A 199 -8.30 -24.19 -1.24
N LYS A 200 -8.23 -24.85 -2.41
CA LYS A 200 -9.42 -25.36 -3.13
C LYS A 200 -10.18 -26.46 -2.39
N ASP A 201 -9.49 -27.20 -1.55
CA ASP A 201 -10.01 -28.34 -0.79
C ASP A 201 -10.53 -27.96 0.60
N GLN A 202 -10.39 -26.69 1.00
CA GLN A 202 -10.85 -26.18 2.28
C GLN A 202 -12.15 -25.37 2.12
N MET A 203 -13.10 -25.63 3.02
CA MET A 203 -14.31 -24.80 3.14
C MET A 203 -14.02 -23.63 4.07
N TYR A 204 -14.20 -22.41 3.57
CA TYR A 204 -14.09 -21.18 4.36
C TYR A 204 -15.48 -20.63 4.67
N ARG A 205 -15.63 -19.99 5.84
CA ARG A 205 -16.75 -19.09 6.08
C ARG A 205 -16.50 -17.81 5.28
N GLU A 206 -17.19 -17.68 4.16
CA GLU A 206 -17.13 -16.47 3.33
C GLU A 206 -17.96 -15.36 3.97
N LEU A 207 -17.32 -14.24 4.28
CA LEU A 207 -18.00 -13.05 4.77
C LEU A 207 -18.50 -12.20 3.60
N SER A 208 -19.73 -11.71 3.73
CA SER A 208 -20.27 -10.66 2.87
C SER A 208 -19.51 -9.35 3.06
N ARG A 209 -19.67 -8.41 2.12
CA ARG A 209 -19.07 -7.07 2.22
C ARG A 209 -19.55 -6.36 3.48
N GLU A 210 -20.83 -6.50 3.80
CA GLU A 210 -21.48 -5.92 4.98
C GLU A 210 -20.92 -6.52 6.28
N GLU A 211 -20.70 -7.84 6.32
CA GLU A 211 -20.02 -8.48 7.46
C GLU A 211 -18.58 -7.99 7.61
N GLY A 212 -17.85 -7.77 6.51
CA GLY A 212 -16.50 -7.21 6.57
C GLY A 212 -16.48 -5.78 7.11
N GLU A 213 -17.46 -4.94 6.75
CA GLU A 213 -17.60 -3.59 7.33
C GLU A 213 -17.91 -3.64 8.82
N VAL A 214 -18.69 -4.63 9.26
CA VAL A 214 -18.95 -4.88 10.68
C VAL A 214 -17.67 -5.25 11.44
N GLU A 215 -16.78 -6.07 10.87
CA GLU A 215 -15.49 -6.38 11.49
C GLU A 215 -14.63 -5.13 11.72
N VAL A 216 -14.59 -4.22 10.75
CA VAL A 216 -13.86 -2.95 10.86
C VAL A 216 -14.44 -2.09 11.98
N LEU A 217 -15.77 -1.95 12.03
CA LEU A 217 -16.45 -1.17 13.06
C LEU A 217 -16.26 -1.77 14.46
N LEU A 218 -16.34 -3.10 14.58
CA LEU A 218 -16.15 -3.80 15.84
C LEU A 218 -14.74 -3.59 16.40
N TRP A 219 -13.71 -3.59 15.54
CA TRP A 219 -12.35 -3.30 15.98
C TRP A 219 -12.24 -1.88 16.55
N SER A 220 -12.77 -0.89 15.84
CA SER A 220 -12.79 0.51 16.29
C SER A 220 -13.47 0.66 17.67
N GLN A 221 -14.65 0.08 17.83
CA GLN A 221 -15.39 0.11 19.10
C GLN A 221 -14.65 -0.57 20.25
N LYS A 222 -14.12 -1.78 20.01
CA LYS A 222 -13.39 -2.53 21.04
C LYS A 222 -12.10 -1.84 21.46
N PHE A 223 -11.39 -1.23 20.52
CA PHE A 223 -10.18 -0.46 20.80
C PHE A 223 -10.49 0.75 21.68
N LEU A 224 -11.54 1.52 21.37
CA LEU A 224 -11.95 2.67 22.19
C LEU A 224 -12.26 2.24 23.63
N ASN A 225 -13.06 1.18 23.80
CA ASN A 225 -13.36 0.63 25.13
C ASN A 225 -12.11 0.15 25.88
N PHE A 226 -11.08 -0.30 25.17
CA PHE A 226 -9.82 -0.72 25.78
C PHE A 226 -8.94 0.48 26.19
N THR A 227 -9.01 1.59 25.45
CA THR A 227 -8.21 2.80 25.72
C THR A 227 -8.84 3.77 26.72
N GLU A 228 -10.16 3.69 26.95
CA GLU A 228 -10.88 4.48 27.95
C GLU A 228 -10.88 3.84 29.35
N GLY A 229 -10.22 2.70 29.52
CA GLY A 229 -10.05 1.97 30.79
C GLY A 229 -8.84 2.37 31.60
#